data_AF-A0A2G4SZ96-F1
#
_entry.id   AF-A0A2G4SZ96-F1
#
_cell.length_a   1.000
_cell.length_b   1.000
_cell.length_c   1.000
_cell.angle_alpha   90.00
_cell.angle_beta   90.00
_cell.angle_gamma   90.00
#
_symmetry.space_group_name_H-M   'P 1'
#
loop_
_entity.id
_entity.type
_entity.pdbx_description
1 polymer ?
#
loop_
_entity_poly.entity_id
_entity_poly.type
_entity_poly.pdbx_seq_one_letter_code
_entity_poly.pdbx_strand_id
1 'polypeptide(L)'
;MTSDNLHIHLDQDVFALDGFRPNASSQIKGYIQLYSESFPTWNIQIQLVGKEQIEKNTRVIIDDTFHLPMDWVAVANDKNVYRLPFMLTVPNNIPISCQVNRNGNGIYYIIQVYSKQTVIRQPIQFYKSFHHDTIPRRVFWGIAKQSINKWQYELEFPNAFDLTNANTGYLSIRLRSNSKNSAGCHCLVICQITQSVHTKGFKNQQNVLMTTSELLRQPNATWTEPYHIEFELGHPMLLPTVHNQGLSVLHSMQITCLFTKHGESDCVLNFDFPLDISGFICPSPSSTPTVLSASFTTNASNTTVDDKPSSVSSISSSNSITTSSDIQPCQMQKQEQQTETTKPNFTLKSIFAAIPFFKF
;
A
#
# COMPACT_ATOMS: atom_id res chain seq x y z
N MET A 1 28.16 35.21 -24.00
CA MET A 1 27.33 34.74 -22.88
C MET A 1 27.29 33.24 -22.98
N THR A 2 28.22 32.56 -22.32
CA THR A 2 28.24 31.12 -22.19
C THR A 2 27.12 30.74 -21.22
N SER A 3 26.24 29.84 -21.66
CA SER A 3 25.07 29.38 -20.90
C SER A 3 25.57 28.56 -19.71
N ASP A 4 25.35 29.06 -18.49
CA ASP A 4 25.51 28.27 -17.27
C ASP A 4 24.63 27.02 -17.38
N ASN A 5 25.24 25.84 -17.45
CA ASN A 5 24.52 24.57 -17.55
C ASN A 5 24.38 23.97 -16.16
N LEU A 6 23.14 23.95 -15.68
CA LEU A 6 22.77 23.46 -14.37
C LEU A 6 22.13 22.07 -14.51
N HIS A 7 22.54 21.13 -13.66
CA HIS A 7 22.05 19.75 -13.61
C HIS A 7 21.78 19.34 -12.17
N ILE A 8 20.80 18.46 -11.97
CA ILE A 8 20.54 17.81 -10.68
C ILE A 8 20.93 16.34 -10.78
N HIS A 9 21.63 15.86 -9.76
CA HIS A 9 22.02 14.47 -9.62
C HIS A 9 21.47 13.95 -8.29
N LEU A 10 20.68 12.89 -8.35
CA LEU A 10 20.18 12.19 -7.17
C LEU A 10 20.99 10.91 -6.97
N ASP A 11 21.14 10.48 -5.72
CA ASP A 11 21.73 9.18 -5.42
C ASP A 11 20.88 8.02 -5.96
N GLN A 12 19.56 8.25 -6.08
CA GLN A 12 18.55 7.34 -6.62
C GLN A 12 17.32 8.11 -7.10
N ASP A 13 16.52 7.55 -8.01
CA ASP A 13 15.27 8.17 -8.50
C ASP A 13 14.01 7.63 -7.81
N VAL A 14 14.15 6.57 -7.01
CA VAL A 14 13.06 5.86 -6.32
C VAL A 14 13.41 5.77 -4.84
N PHE A 15 12.54 6.27 -3.96
CA PHE A 15 12.80 6.41 -2.52
C PHE A 15 11.79 5.59 -1.69
N ALA A 16 12.31 4.81 -0.75
CA ALA A 16 11.49 4.05 0.18
C ALA A 16 10.94 4.96 1.29
N LEU A 17 9.66 4.82 1.59
CA LEU A 17 9.02 5.33 2.79
C LEU A 17 8.83 4.17 3.76
N ASP A 18 9.25 4.35 5.02
CA ASP A 18 9.10 3.33 6.04
C ASP A 18 7.61 3.15 6.40
N GLY A 19 7.07 1.99 6.06
CA GLY A 19 5.67 1.68 6.26
C GLY A 19 5.24 1.42 7.70
N PHE A 20 6.19 1.13 8.60
CA PHE A 20 5.96 0.88 10.03
C PHE A 20 6.13 2.12 10.90
N ARG A 21 6.89 3.11 10.42
CA ARG A 21 7.16 4.38 11.13
C ARG A 21 6.60 5.57 10.34
N PRO A 22 5.27 5.80 10.34
CA PRO A 22 4.64 6.89 9.59
C PRO A 22 5.04 8.29 10.10
N ASN A 23 5.46 8.40 11.36
CA ASN A 23 5.93 9.65 11.96
C ASN A 23 7.45 9.89 11.76
N ALA A 24 8.15 8.95 11.12
CA ALA A 24 9.54 9.15 10.75
C ALA A 24 9.64 9.89 9.41
N SER A 25 10.87 10.22 9.04
CA SER A 25 11.18 10.85 7.78
C SER A 25 12.20 10.04 6.98
N SER A 26 12.08 10.14 5.66
CA SER A 26 13.02 9.61 4.70
C SER A 26 13.89 10.73 4.15
N GLN A 27 15.06 10.38 3.63
CA GLN A 27 16.03 11.35 3.11
C GLN A 27 16.14 11.22 1.59
N ILE A 28 16.11 12.36 0.91
CA ILE A 28 16.52 12.50 -0.49
C ILE A 28 17.90 13.12 -0.48
N LYS A 29 18.87 12.43 -1.09
CA LYS A 29 20.25 12.89 -1.17
C LYS A 29 20.65 13.08 -2.63
N GLY A 30 21.49 14.07 -2.85
CA GLY A 30 22.00 14.38 -4.17
C GLY A 30 22.89 15.62 -4.16
N TYR A 31 23.19 16.10 -5.35
CA TYR A 31 23.89 17.35 -5.54
C TYR A 31 23.42 18.05 -6.81
N ILE A 32 23.55 19.37 -6.81
CA ILE A 32 23.36 20.18 -8.01
C ILE A 32 24.72 20.44 -8.61
N GLN A 33 24.86 20.21 -9.90
CA GLN A 33 26.08 20.46 -10.65
C GLN A 33 25.89 21.66 -11.56
N LEU A 34 26.84 22.58 -11.50
CA LEU A 34 26.88 23.77 -12.34
C LEU A 34 28.17 23.78 -13.15
N TYR A 35 28.04 23.96 -14.46
CA TYR A 35 29.15 24.33 -15.33
C TYR A 35 29.17 25.85 -15.49
N SER A 36 30.20 26.51 -14.96
CA SER A 36 30.36 27.97 -15.05
C SER A 36 31.83 28.37 -15.09
N GLU A 37 32.14 29.49 -15.74
CA GLU A 37 33.49 30.08 -15.80
C GLU A 37 33.88 30.78 -14.49
N SER A 38 32.90 31.05 -13.61
CA SER A 38 33.09 31.78 -12.35
C SER A 38 32.37 31.09 -11.19
N PHE A 39 32.87 31.30 -9.98
CA PHE A 39 32.25 30.73 -8.79
C PHE A 39 30.82 31.29 -8.59
N PRO A 40 29.80 30.45 -8.43
CA PRO A 40 28.41 30.91 -8.31
C PRO A 40 28.19 31.70 -7.02
N THR A 41 27.64 32.91 -7.16
CA THR A 41 27.28 33.81 -6.04
C THR A 41 25.77 34.01 -5.92
N TRP A 42 24.96 33.08 -6.42
CA TRP A 42 23.51 33.15 -6.36
C TRP A 42 22.92 31.95 -5.60
N ASN A 43 21.77 32.18 -4.96
CA ASN A 43 21.09 31.18 -4.16
C ASN A 43 20.32 30.21 -5.07
N ILE A 44 20.38 28.94 -4.70
CA ILE A 44 19.52 27.88 -5.26
C ILE A 44 18.35 27.67 -4.31
N GLN A 45 17.15 27.51 -4.87
CA GLN A 45 16.00 26.99 -4.15
C GLN A 45 15.63 25.62 -4.71
N ILE A 46 15.41 24.65 -3.82
CA ILE A 46 14.84 23.35 -4.17
C ILE A 46 13.39 23.31 -3.69
N GLN A 47 12.49 22.78 -4.51
CA GLN A 47 11.10 22.54 -4.15
C GLN A 47 10.75 21.08 -4.42
N LEU A 48 10.14 20.40 -3.45
CA LEU A 48 9.54 19.09 -3.63
C LEU A 48 8.04 19.26 -3.84
N VAL A 49 7.56 18.93 -5.02
CA VAL A 49 6.13 19.03 -5.37
C VAL A 49 5.58 17.64 -5.63
N GLY A 50 4.54 17.27 -4.90
CA GLY A 50 3.76 16.06 -5.13
C GLY A 50 2.32 16.40 -5.50
N LYS A 51 1.78 15.75 -6.53
CA LYS A 51 0.42 16.00 -7.02
C LYS A 51 -0.32 14.71 -7.27
N GLU A 52 -1.60 14.72 -6.92
CA GLU A 52 -2.61 13.77 -7.36
C GLU A 52 -3.29 14.32 -8.61
N GLN A 53 -3.30 13.53 -9.69
CA GLN A 53 -3.97 13.84 -10.93
C GLN A 53 -5.12 12.84 -11.16
N ILE A 54 -6.32 13.36 -11.36
CA ILE A 54 -7.51 12.59 -11.73
C ILE A 54 -8.17 13.31 -12.91
N GLU A 55 -8.00 12.76 -14.11
CA GLU A 55 -8.39 13.37 -15.38
C GLU A 55 -7.83 14.78 -15.54
N LYS A 56 -8.67 15.81 -15.46
CA LYS A 56 -8.29 17.23 -15.56
C LYS A 56 -8.08 17.89 -14.20
N ASN A 57 -8.43 17.22 -13.11
CA ASN A 57 -8.31 17.75 -11.77
C ASN A 57 -6.94 17.40 -11.19
N THR A 58 -6.26 18.41 -10.65
CA THR A 58 -4.96 18.27 -10.01
C THR A 58 -5.06 18.76 -8.58
N ARG A 59 -4.65 17.95 -7.62
CA ARG A 59 -4.57 18.30 -6.21
C ARG A 59 -3.12 18.25 -5.76
N VAL A 60 -2.66 19.30 -5.07
CA VAL A 60 -1.33 19.33 -4.44
C VAL A 60 -1.38 18.49 -3.16
N ILE A 61 -0.41 17.59 -3.02
CA ILE A 61 -0.22 16.72 -1.85
C ILE A 61 0.85 17.30 -0.94
N ILE A 62 1.98 17.71 -1.53
CA ILE A 62 3.13 18.31 -0.85
C ILE A 62 3.69 19.39 -1.77
N ASP A 63 4.13 20.49 -1.16
CA ASP A 63 4.77 21.61 -1.83
C ASP A 63 5.76 22.25 -0.86
N ASP A 64 6.88 21.57 -0.66
CA ASP A 64 7.87 21.93 0.34
C ASP A 64 9.05 22.64 -0.34
N THR A 65 9.37 23.83 0.16
CA THR A 65 10.52 24.61 -0.30
C THR A 65 11.68 24.48 0.67
N PHE A 66 12.85 24.15 0.12
CA PHE A 66 14.11 24.04 0.82
C PHE A 66 15.09 25.10 0.29
N HIS A 67 15.59 25.92 1.21
CA HIS A 67 16.65 26.87 0.91
C HIS A 67 17.99 26.21 1.22
N LEU A 68 18.81 26.01 0.19
CA LEU A 68 20.15 25.47 0.38
C LEU A 68 21.12 26.57 0.82
N PRO A 69 22.04 26.27 1.74
CA PRO A 69 23.13 27.18 2.05
C PRO A 69 24.02 27.35 0.82
N MET A 70 24.73 28.47 0.75
CA MET A 70 25.53 28.86 -0.41
C MET A 70 26.91 28.17 -0.44
N ASP A 71 26.92 26.85 -0.22
CA ASP A 71 28.12 26.06 0.06
C ASP A 71 28.58 25.29 -1.18
N TRP A 72 28.81 26.02 -2.27
CA TRP A 72 29.32 25.43 -3.50
C TRP A 72 30.75 24.91 -3.34
N VAL A 73 31.02 23.73 -3.89
CA VAL A 73 32.33 23.08 -3.87
C VAL A 73 32.87 23.00 -5.28
N ALA A 74 34.06 23.57 -5.51
CA ALA A 74 34.77 23.42 -6.78
C ALA A 74 35.29 21.98 -6.92
N VAL A 75 35.09 21.37 -8.09
CA VAL A 75 35.58 20.02 -8.37
C VAL A 75 37.06 20.09 -8.73
N ALA A 76 37.91 19.42 -7.94
CA ALA A 76 39.37 19.53 -8.05
C ALA A 76 39.95 19.28 -9.46
N ASN A 77 39.30 18.41 -10.24
CA ASN A 77 39.76 18.00 -11.56
C ASN A 77 39.10 18.76 -12.73
N ASP A 78 38.15 19.67 -12.44
CA ASP A 78 37.47 20.45 -13.47
C ASP A 78 37.20 21.87 -12.96
N LYS A 79 37.97 22.83 -13.48
CA LYS A 79 37.97 24.23 -13.03
C LYS A 79 36.64 24.95 -13.27
N ASN A 80 35.79 24.41 -14.14
CA ASN A 80 34.51 25.01 -14.49
C ASN A 80 33.33 24.26 -13.87
N VAL A 81 33.56 23.29 -12.98
CA VAL A 81 32.48 22.50 -12.35
C VAL A 81 32.38 22.79 -10.87
N TYR A 82 31.18 23.16 -10.45
CA TYR A 82 30.82 23.38 -9.06
C TYR A 82 29.70 22.43 -8.66
N ARG A 83 29.75 21.95 -7.41
CA ARG A 83 28.72 21.07 -6.85
C ARG A 83 28.15 21.65 -5.56
N LEU A 84 26.84 21.60 -5.43
CA LEU A 84 26.13 21.96 -4.21
C LEU A 84 25.42 20.71 -3.68
N PRO A 85 25.97 20.02 -2.66
CA PRO A 85 25.32 18.85 -2.07
C PRO A 85 24.06 19.26 -1.32
N PHE A 86 23.07 18.38 -1.30
CA PHE A 86 21.86 18.59 -0.52
C PHE A 86 21.33 17.30 0.09
N MET A 87 20.57 17.46 1.16
CA MET A 87 19.83 16.40 1.81
C MET A 87 18.47 16.95 2.24
N LEU A 88 17.40 16.48 1.60
CA LEU A 88 16.03 16.87 1.91
C LEU A 88 15.41 15.83 2.83
N THR A 89 14.60 16.28 3.78
CA THR A 89 13.85 15.41 4.68
C THR A 89 12.40 15.39 4.24
N VAL A 90 11.84 14.20 4.01
CA VAL A 90 10.46 14.00 3.52
C VAL A 90 9.70 13.16 4.54
N PRO A 91 8.46 13.53 4.91
CA PRO A 91 7.69 12.74 5.87
C PRO A 91 7.21 11.42 5.26
N ASN A 92 7.18 10.35 6.06
CA ASN A 92 6.80 9.01 5.60
C ASN A 92 5.29 8.81 5.38
N ASN A 93 4.47 9.77 5.80
CA ASN A 93 3.01 9.71 5.71
C ASN A 93 2.45 10.27 4.39
N ILE A 94 3.30 10.61 3.42
CA ILE A 94 2.84 10.98 2.08
C ILE A 94 2.35 9.73 1.32
N PRO A 95 1.38 9.90 0.39
CA PRO A 95 0.99 8.84 -0.52
C PRO A 95 2.17 8.30 -1.34
N ILE A 96 2.09 7.05 -1.73
CA ILE A 96 3.06 6.44 -2.64
C ILE A 96 2.79 6.87 -4.08
N SER A 97 3.83 6.83 -4.90
CA SER A 97 3.72 7.08 -6.34
C SER A 97 2.98 5.93 -7.02
N CYS A 98 2.02 6.27 -7.88
CA CYS A 98 1.31 5.29 -8.69
C CYS A 98 0.83 5.94 -9.99
N GLN A 99 0.85 5.17 -11.08
CA GLN A 99 0.29 5.59 -12.36
C GLN A 99 -0.77 4.58 -12.78
N VAL A 100 -2.04 5.00 -12.76
CA VAL A 100 -3.19 4.13 -13.06
C VAL A 100 -3.30 3.88 -14.55
N ASN A 101 -3.09 4.91 -15.36
CA ASN A 101 -3.25 4.83 -16.81
C ASN A 101 -2.30 5.78 -17.54
N ARG A 102 -2.24 5.62 -18.87
CA ARG A 102 -1.43 6.47 -19.75
C ARG A 102 -1.97 7.90 -19.88
N ASN A 103 -3.22 8.14 -19.47
CA ASN A 103 -3.86 9.45 -19.54
C ASN A 103 -3.42 10.38 -18.39
N GLY A 104 -2.54 9.91 -17.51
CA GLY A 104 -1.95 10.72 -16.45
C GLY A 104 -2.67 10.60 -15.11
N ASN A 105 -3.64 9.71 -14.92
CA ASN A 105 -4.22 9.50 -13.60
C ASN A 105 -3.21 8.83 -12.68
N GLY A 106 -2.95 9.43 -11.53
CA GLY A 106 -1.93 8.92 -10.62
C GLY A 106 -1.45 9.93 -9.58
N ILE A 107 -0.45 9.51 -8.83
CA ILE A 107 0.25 10.30 -7.83
C ILE A 107 1.71 10.42 -8.27
N TYR A 108 2.19 11.65 -8.39
CA TYR A 108 3.49 11.97 -8.98
C TYR A 108 4.25 12.97 -8.14
N TYR A 109 5.58 12.84 -8.13
CA TYR A 109 6.48 13.71 -7.40
C TYR A 109 7.60 14.23 -8.30
N ILE A 110 7.99 15.47 -8.06
CA ILE A 110 9.06 16.13 -8.80
C ILE A 110 9.87 17.02 -7.87
N ILE A 111 11.18 17.01 -8.06
CA ILE A 111 12.09 17.98 -7.48
C ILE A 111 12.28 19.09 -8.50
N GLN A 112 12.03 20.33 -8.09
CA GLN A 112 12.25 21.51 -8.90
C GLN A 112 13.42 22.31 -8.32
N VAL A 113 14.41 22.60 -9.15
CA VAL A 113 15.55 23.45 -8.77
C VAL A 113 15.39 24.77 -9.50
N TYR A 114 15.23 25.84 -8.72
CA TYR A 114 15.11 27.19 -9.22
C TYR A 114 16.47 27.87 -9.16
N SER A 115 16.92 28.35 -10.32
CA SER A 115 18.02 29.29 -10.46
C SER A 115 17.47 30.65 -10.92
N LYS A 116 18.35 31.66 -11.05
CA LYS A 116 17.97 32.99 -11.53
C LYS A 116 17.33 33.00 -12.93
N GLN A 117 17.63 31.99 -13.75
CA GLN A 117 17.29 31.98 -15.19
C GLN A 117 16.60 30.69 -15.64
N THR A 118 16.70 29.62 -14.85
CA THR A 118 16.26 28.28 -15.26
C THR A 118 15.55 27.56 -14.12
N VAL A 119 14.61 26.71 -14.50
CA VAL A 119 13.97 25.75 -13.59
C VAL A 119 14.26 24.36 -14.11
N ILE A 120 14.99 23.57 -13.32
CA ILE A 120 15.23 22.16 -13.61
C ILE A 120 14.18 21.34 -12.90
N ARG A 121 13.72 20.29 -13.54
CA ARG A 121 12.69 19.40 -13.03
C ARG A 121 13.20 17.96 -13.10
N GLN A 122 13.25 17.28 -11.96
CA GLN A 122 13.65 15.89 -11.84
C GLN A 122 12.49 15.08 -11.25
N PRO A 123 11.83 14.23 -12.03
CA PRO A 123 10.83 13.30 -11.52
C PRO A 123 11.46 12.34 -10.51
N ILE A 124 10.73 12.03 -9.43
CA ILE A 124 11.10 11.03 -8.44
C ILE A 124 9.90 10.15 -8.12
N GLN A 125 10.15 8.99 -7.51
CA GLN A 125 9.10 8.09 -7.04
C GLN A 125 9.27 7.77 -5.56
N PHE A 126 8.14 7.63 -4.86
CA PHE A 126 8.08 7.09 -3.51
C PHE A 126 7.33 5.77 -3.51
N TYR A 127 7.85 4.79 -2.77
CA TYR A 127 7.16 3.53 -2.52
C TYR A 127 7.18 3.22 -1.03
N LYS A 128 6.22 2.42 -0.57
CA LYS A 128 6.21 1.91 0.80
C LYS A 128 7.01 0.62 0.84
N SER A 129 7.95 0.51 1.77
CA SER A 129 8.67 -0.74 2.03
C SER A 129 8.34 -1.25 3.43
N PHE A 130 8.22 -2.56 3.55
CA PHE A 130 8.15 -3.25 4.83
C PHE A 130 9.42 -4.07 5.00
N HIS A 131 10.17 -3.86 6.08
CA HIS A 131 11.36 -4.66 6.36
C HIS A 131 11.00 -6.17 6.41
N HIS A 132 11.86 -7.00 5.82
CA HIS A 132 11.61 -8.41 5.46
C HIS A 132 11.06 -9.31 6.58
N ASP A 133 11.38 -9.02 7.85
CA ASP A 133 11.15 -9.99 8.93
C ASP A 133 9.72 -9.97 9.50
N THR A 134 8.81 -9.13 8.98
CA THR A 134 7.54 -8.84 9.66
C THR A 134 6.32 -8.72 8.75
N ILE A 135 6.30 -9.25 7.52
CA ILE A 135 5.04 -9.28 6.75
C ILE A 135 4.01 -10.13 7.52
N PRO A 136 2.96 -9.52 8.09
CA PRO A 136 2.08 -10.23 9.00
C PRO A 136 1.24 -11.23 8.21
N ARG A 137 1.22 -12.48 8.67
CA ARG A 137 0.26 -13.48 8.18
C ARG A 137 -1.03 -13.38 8.97
N ARG A 138 -2.13 -13.55 8.27
CA ARG A 138 -3.46 -13.60 8.87
C ARG A 138 -3.89 -15.04 8.98
N VAL A 139 -4.35 -15.43 10.17
CA VAL A 139 -5.01 -16.71 10.41
C VAL A 139 -6.50 -16.45 10.60
N PHE A 140 -7.33 -17.15 9.84
CA PHE A 140 -8.78 -17.07 9.91
C PHE A 140 -9.36 -18.48 10.02
N TRP A 141 -10.19 -18.73 11.03
CA TRP A 141 -10.74 -20.06 11.29
C TRP A 141 -12.18 -19.97 11.75
N GLY A 142 -12.91 -21.07 11.59
CA GLY A 142 -14.32 -21.12 11.97
C GLY A 142 -15.00 -22.43 11.62
N ILE A 143 -16.32 -22.44 11.80
CA ILE A 143 -17.18 -23.59 11.51
C ILE A 143 -18.33 -23.13 10.61
N ALA A 144 -18.45 -23.74 9.44
CA ALA A 144 -19.53 -23.54 8.48
C ALA A 144 -20.82 -24.21 8.97
N LYS A 145 -21.67 -23.44 9.67
CA LYS A 145 -22.94 -23.90 10.24
C LYS A 145 -23.98 -24.32 9.19
N GLN A 146 -23.88 -23.81 7.96
CA GLN A 146 -24.84 -24.04 6.88
C GLN A 146 -24.64 -25.38 6.13
N SER A 147 -23.56 -26.11 6.42
CA SER A 147 -23.30 -27.41 5.79
C SER A 147 -23.86 -28.54 6.66
N ILE A 148 -24.57 -29.50 6.04
CA ILE A 148 -25.00 -30.76 6.69
C ILE A 148 -23.81 -31.45 7.37
N ASN A 149 -22.62 -31.26 6.81
CA ASN A 149 -21.37 -31.86 7.25
C ASN A 149 -20.56 -31.04 8.25
N LYS A 150 -21.04 -29.86 8.70
CA LYS A 150 -20.38 -28.91 9.59
C LYS A 150 -18.86 -28.86 9.36
N TRP A 151 -18.45 -28.27 8.25
CA TRP A 151 -17.03 -28.06 7.94
C TRP A 151 -16.39 -27.09 8.93
N GLN A 152 -15.24 -27.45 9.46
CA GLN A 152 -14.32 -26.57 10.15
C GLN A 152 -13.19 -26.22 9.21
N TYR A 153 -12.74 -24.97 9.26
CA TYR A 153 -11.70 -24.46 8.40
C TYR A 153 -10.72 -23.61 9.20
N GLU A 154 -9.46 -23.61 8.75
CA GLU A 154 -8.42 -22.67 9.15
C GLU A 154 -7.65 -22.29 7.87
N LEU A 155 -7.51 -20.99 7.64
CA LEU A 155 -6.86 -20.38 6.49
C LEU A 155 -5.74 -19.50 7.03
N GLU A 156 -4.52 -19.69 6.56
CA GLU A 156 -3.38 -18.82 6.83
C GLU A 156 -2.81 -18.29 5.51
N PHE A 157 -2.69 -16.97 5.39
CA PHE A 157 -2.24 -16.30 4.17
C PHE A 157 -1.53 -14.98 4.49
N PRO A 158 -0.69 -14.45 3.59
CA PRO A 158 -0.09 -13.13 3.75
C PRO A 158 -1.17 -12.04 3.77
N ASN A 159 -1.14 -11.15 4.77
CA ASN A 159 -2.05 -9.99 4.82
C ASN A 159 -1.54 -8.82 3.95
N ALA A 160 -0.27 -8.86 3.57
CA ALA A 160 0.37 -7.86 2.73
C ALA A 160 1.44 -8.48 1.81
N PHE A 161 1.77 -7.77 0.73
CA PHE A 161 2.87 -8.10 -0.17
C PHE A 161 3.82 -6.92 -0.28
N ASP A 162 5.13 -7.18 -0.33
CA ASP A 162 6.14 -6.20 -0.73
C ASP A 162 6.77 -6.65 -2.05
N LEU A 163 6.34 -6.02 -3.14
CA LEU A 163 6.75 -6.37 -4.49
C LEU A 163 8.24 -6.16 -4.77
N THR A 164 8.95 -5.42 -3.92
CA THR A 164 10.41 -5.29 -4.04
C THR A 164 11.16 -6.54 -3.60
N ASN A 165 10.53 -7.33 -2.74
CA ASN A 165 11.19 -8.37 -1.95
C ASN A 165 10.63 -9.76 -2.24
N ALA A 166 9.33 -9.89 -2.42
CA ALA A 166 8.66 -11.14 -2.74
C ALA A 166 7.38 -10.87 -3.55
N ASN A 167 7.31 -11.46 -4.74
CA ASN A 167 6.10 -11.48 -5.56
C ASN A 167 5.30 -12.79 -5.41
N THR A 168 5.82 -13.77 -4.68
CA THR A 168 5.16 -15.05 -4.41
C THR A 168 4.61 -15.10 -2.99
N GLY A 169 3.56 -15.90 -2.81
CA GLY A 169 3.01 -16.22 -1.50
C GLY A 169 2.27 -17.54 -1.55
N TYR A 170 1.75 -17.96 -0.40
CA TYR A 170 0.92 -19.16 -0.35
C TYR A 170 -0.26 -18.98 0.59
N LEU A 171 -1.31 -19.72 0.30
CA LEU A 171 -2.47 -19.93 1.14
C LEU A 171 -2.35 -21.32 1.76
N SER A 172 -2.24 -21.38 3.09
CA SER A 172 -2.29 -22.60 3.89
C SER A 172 -3.72 -22.88 4.30
N ILE A 173 -4.21 -24.09 4.03
CA ILE A 173 -5.60 -24.48 4.27
C ILE A 173 -5.62 -25.74 5.12
N ARG A 174 -6.43 -25.70 6.16
CA ARG A 174 -6.88 -26.87 6.91
C ARG A 174 -8.38 -26.95 6.87
N LEU A 175 -8.91 -28.11 6.53
CA LEU A 175 -10.33 -28.42 6.46
C LEU A 175 -10.59 -29.72 7.21
N ARG A 176 -11.68 -29.78 7.97
CA ARG A 176 -12.23 -31.05 8.47
C ARG A 176 -13.74 -31.00 8.54
N SER A 177 -14.38 -32.11 8.24
CA SER A 177 -15.81 -32.31 8.44
C SER A 177 -16.04 -33.08 9.73
N ASN A 178 -17.03 -32.65 10.50
CA ASN A 178 -17.51 -33.40 11.66
C ASN A 178 -18.53 -34.50 11.26
N SER A 179 -18.73 -34.74 9.97
CA SER A 179 -19.66 -35.74 9.45
C SER A 179 -19.04 -37.12 9.41
N LYS A 180 -19.82 -38.13 9.81
CA LYS A 180 -19.44 -39.54 9.70
C LYS A 180 -19.36 -40.03 8.24
N ASN A 181 -19.95 -39.31 7.28
CA ASN A 181 -20.02 -39.67 5.86
C ASN A 181 -19.15 -38.77 4.97
N SER A 182 -17.92 -38.48 5.39
CA SER A 182 -16.99 -37.61 4.63
C SER A 182 -16.11 -38.36 3.62
N ALA A 183 -16.21 -39.69 3.55
CA ALA A 183 -15.50 -40.50 2.57
C ALA A 183 -15.90 -40.13 1.13
N GLY A 184 -14.91 -39.87 0.27
CA GLY A 184 -15.11 -39.48 -1.13
C GLY A 184 -15.50 -38.01 -1.36
N CYS A 185 -15.48 -37.16 -0.33
CA CYS A 185 -15.68 -35.72 -0.52
C CYS A 185 -14.41 -35.09 -1.10
N HIS A 186 -14.60 -34.31 -2.17
CA HIS A 186 -13.55 -33.50 -2.78
C HIS A 186 -13.87 -32.02 -2.56
N CYS A 187 -12.85 -31.19 -2.51
CA CYS A 187 -13.00 -29.74 -2.41
C CYS A 187 -12.18 -29.06 -3.50
N LEU A 188 -12.82 -28.30 -4.39
CA LEU A 188 -12.13 -27.36 -5.27
C LEU A 188 -11.95 -26.05 -4.51
N VAL A 189 -10.71 -25.71 -4.21
CA VAL A 189 -10.36 -24.41 -3.63
C VAL A 189 -9.94 -23.48 -4.75
N ILE A 190 -10.49 -22.27 -4.76
CA ILE A 190 -10.15 -21.22 -5.70
C ILE A 190 -9.69 -20.02 -4.88
N CYS A 191 -8.52 -19.48 -5.21
CA CYS A 191 -8.02 -18.23 -4.65
C CYS A 191 -7.94 -17.22 -5.78
N GLN A 192 -8.51 -16.03 -5.58
CA GLN A 192 -8.51 -14.94 -6.54
C GLN A 192 -8.05 -13.66 -5.84
N ILE A 193 -7.08 -12.95 -6.41
CA ILE A 193 -6.70 -11.63 -5.92
C ILE A 193 -7.21 -10.58 -6.90
N THR A 194 -7.93 -9.59 -6.40
CA THR A 194 -8.50 -8.50 -7.21
C THR A 194 -7.93 -7.16 -6.79
N GLN A 195 -7.86 -6.24 -7.76
CA GLN A 195 -7.53 -4.84 -7.57
C GLN A 195 -8.73 -3.99 -7.96
N SER A 196 -9.13 -3.08 -7.08
CA SER A 196 -10.16 -2.09 -7.33
C SER A 196 -9.55 -0.69 -7.29
N VAL A 197 -9.69 0.04 -8.39
CA VAL A 197 -9.29 1.45 -8.48
C VAL A 197 -10.53 2.31 -8.37
N HIS A 198 -10.57 3.15 -7.34
CA HIS A 198 -11.63 4.10 -7.08
C HIS A 198 -11.12 5.51 -7.32
N THR A 199 -11.84 6.25 -8.14
CA THR A 199 -11.58 7.67 -8.41
C THR A 199 -12.84 8.44 -8.05
N LYS A 200 -12.74 9.37 -7.09
CA LYS A 200 -13.89 10.13 -6.59
C LYS A 200 -14.64 10.82 -7.73
N GLY A 201 -15.92 10.50 -7.89
CA GLY A 201 -16.78 11.04 -8.96
C GLY A 201 -16.75 10.27 -10.28
N PHE A 202 -16.04 9.14 -10.35
CA PHE A 202 -15.87 8.34 -11.57
C PHE A 202 -16.13 6.85 -11.33
N LYS A 203 -16.21 6.07 -12.43
CA LYS A 203 -16.48 4.63 -12.37
C LYS A 203 -15.30 3.88 -11.74
N ASN A 204 -15.62 3.00 -10.80
CA ASN A 204 -14.66 2.05 -10.23
C ASN A 204 -14.21 1.07 -11.32
N GLN A 205 -12.92 0.78 -11.37
CA GLN A 205 -12.36 -0.25 -12.23
C GLN A 205 -11.92 -1.43 -11.35
N GLN A 206 -12.39 -2.63 -11.66
CA GLN A 206 -11.99 -3.85 -10.96
C GLN A 206 -11.26 -4.77 -11.94
N ASN A 207 -10.08 -5.22 -11.54
CA ASN A 207 -9.25 -6.13 -12.30
C ASN A 207 -8.92 -7.36 -11.45
N VAL A 208 -9.03 -8.54 -12.05
CA VAL A 208 -8.49 -9.76 -11.45
C VAL A 208 -7.00 -9.80 -11.74
N LEU A 209 -6.18 -9.82 -10.69
CA LEU A 209 -4.72 -9.82 -10.80
C LEU A 209 -4.17 -11.24 -10.96
N MET A 210 -4.80 -12.20 -10.30
CA MET A 210 -4.48 -13.62 -10.37
C MET A 210 -5.70 -14.45 -9.99
N THR A 211 -5.76 -15.67 -10.53
CA THR A 211 -6.64 -16.75 -10.07
C THR A 211 -5.83 -18.04 -10.05
N THR A 212 -5.85 -18.75 -8.93
CA THR A 212 -5.29 -20.10 -8.79
C THR A 212 -6.35 -21.02 -8.22
N SER A 213 -6.32 -22.30 -8.56
CA SER A 213 -7.27 -23.27 -8.05
C SER A 213 -6.63 -24.63 -7.88
N GLU A 214 -7.12 -25.36 -6.88
CA GLU A 214 -6.58 -26.67 -6.52
C GLU A 214 -7.70 -27.62 -6.07
N LEU A 215 -7.64 -28.87 -6.54
CA LEU A 215 -8.60 -29.91 -6.15
C LEU A 215 -8.05 -30.77 -5.02
N LEU A 216 -8.54 -30.51 -3.80
CA LEU A 216 -8.27 -31.33 -2.63
C LEU A 216 -9.08 -32.62 -2.68
N ARG A 217 -8.41 -33.74 -2.96
CA ARG A 217 -9.05 -35.08 -3.00
C ARG A 217 -9.40 -35.63 -1.62
N GLN A 218 -8.68 -35.19 -0.59
CA GLN A 218 -8.88 -35.59 0.79
C GLN A 218 -8.88 -34.35 1.70
N PRO A 219 -9.91 -33.49 1.62
CA PRO A 219 -9.94 -32.23 2.37
C PRO A 219 -9.77 -32.44 3.87
N ASN A 220 -10.28 -33.53 4.46
CA ASN A 220 -10.11 -33.85 5.89
C ASN A 220 -8.65 -34.10 6.31
N ALA A 221 -7.81 -34.63 5.42
CA ALA A 221 -6.39 -34.89 5.72
C ALA A 221 -5.62 -33.57 5.92
N THR A 222 -6.12 -32.48 5.35
CA THR A 222 -5.47 -31.17 5.46
C THR A 222 -5.47 -30.62 6.90
N TRP A 223 -6.31 -31.17 7.79
CA TRP A 223 -6.32 -30.77 9.19
C TRP A 223 -5.04 -31.15 9.94
N THR A 224 -4.49 -32.32 9.64
CA THR A 224 -3.23 -32.79 10.22
C THR A 224 -2.03 -32.23 9.45
N GLU A 225 -2.14 -32.17 8.13
CA GLU A 225 -1.08 -31.68 7.24
C GLU A 225 -1.63 -30.55 6.36
N PRO A 226 -1.43 -29.26 6.72
CA PRO A 226 -1.98 -28.15 5.96
C PRO A 226 -1.60 -28.23 4.48
N TYR A 227 -2.57 -27.96 3.61
CA TYR A 227 -2.31 -27.89 2.18
C TYR A 227 -1.87 -26.47 1.80
N HIS A 228 -0.84 -26.34 0.99
CA HIS A 228 -0.32 -25.05 0.53
C HIS A 228 -0.65 -24.84 -0.94
N ILE A 229 -1.36 -23.76 -1.23
CA ILE A 229 -1.61 -23.28 -2.59
C ILE A 229 -0.70 -22.08 -2.82
N GLU A 230 0.30 -22.24 -3.67
CA GLU A 230 1.19 -21.15 -4.07
C GLU A 230 0.54 -20.26 -5.12
N PHE A 231 0.88 -18.98 -5.08
CA PHE A 231 0.47 -18.01 -6.09
C PHE A 231 1.55 -16.94 -6.27
N GLU A 232 1.55 -16.33 -7.45
CA GLU A 232 2.49 -15.28 -7.84
C GLU A 232 1.73 -14.03 -8.31
N LEU A 233 2.14 -12.88 -7.78
CA LEU A 233 1.69 -11.55 -8.16
C LEU A 233 2.67 -10.96 -9.18
N GLY A 234 2.53 -11.38 -10.44
CA GLY A 234 3.36 -10.92 -11.56
C GLY A 234 2.62 -10.05 -12.59
N HIS A 235 1.48 -9.44 -12.23
CA HIS A 235 0.61 -8.79 -13.21
C HIS A 235 1.16 -7.41 -13.65
N PRO A 236 1.26 -7.11 -14.96
CA PRO A 236 1.85 -5.86 -15.46
C PRO A 236 1.02 -4.60 -15.13
N MET A 237 -0.24 -4.78 -14.73
CA MET A 237 -1.14 -3.69 -14.29
C MET A 237 -1.33 -3.63 -12.77
N LEU A 238 -0.50 -4.35 -12.01
CA LEU A 238 -0.52 -4.30 -10.57
C LEU A 238 -0.08 -2.92 -10.08
N LEU A 239 -0.93 -2.28 -9.28
CA LEU A 239 -0.68 -1.01 -8.64
C LEU A 239 -0.51 -1.25 -7.14
N PRO A 240 0.34 -0.48 -6.46
CA PRO A 240 0.43 -0.58 -5.01
C PRO A 240 -0.81 0.03 -4.36
N THR A 241 -1.12 -0.40 -3.13
CA THR A 241 -2.30 0.03 -2.39
C THR A 241 -2.18 1.50 -1.98
N VAL A 242 -3.21 2.28 -2.30
CA VAL A 242 -3.31 3.71 -1.97
C VAL A 242 -4.60 3.94 -1.21
N HIS A 243 -4.47 4.30 0.06
CA HIS A 243 -5.60 4.58 0.96
C HIS A 243 -5.88 6.08 1.07
N ASN A 244 -7.13 6.45 1.32
CA ASN A 244 -7.55 7.78 1.78
C ASN A 244 -7.22 8.97 0.86
N GLN A 245 -7.20 8.77 -0.45
CA GLN A 245 -7.00 9.83 -1.44
C GLN A 245 -8.21 9.95 -2.38
N GLY A 246 -8.22 10.98 -3.24
CA GLY A 246 -9.23 11.10 -4.29
C GLY A 246 -9.16 9.92 -5.27
N LEU A 247 -7.95 9.39 -5.44
CA LEU A 247 -7.60 8.13 -6.08
C LEU A 247 -7.25 7.10 -5.00
N SER A 248 -8.02 6.02 -4.87
CA SER A 248 -7.66 4.88 -4.04
C SER A 248 -7.50 3.61 -4.86
N VAL A 249 -6.56 2.78 -4.43
CA VAL A 249 -6.29 1.46 -5.01
C VAL A 249 -6.37 0.48 -3.87
N LEU A 250 -7.34 -0.43 -3.93
CA LEU A 250 -7.62 -1.42 -2.90
C LEU A 250 -7.48 -2.81 -3.48
N HIS A 251 -7.07 -3.77 -2.65
CA HIS A 251 -6.89 -5.15 -3.06
C HIS A 251 -7.64 -6.09 -2.13
N SER A 252 -8.12 -7.20 -2.68
CA SER A 252 -8.75 -8.24 -1.88
C SER A 252 -8.38 -9.64 -2.36
N MET A 253 -8.26 -10.56 -1.41
CA MET A 253 -8.11 -12.00 -1.63
C MET A 253 -9.44 -12.68 -1.36
N GLN A 254 -10.00 -13.26 -2.41
CA GLN A 254 -11.21 -14.06 -2.36
C GLN A 254 -10.82 -15.54 -2.36
N ILE A 255 -11.30 -16.28 -1.36
CA ILE A 255 -11.07 -17.72 -1.24
C ILE A 255 -12.44 -18.40 -1.30
N THR A 256 -12.62 -19.27 -2.28
CA THR A 256 -13.84 -20.07 -2.47
C THR A 256 -13.50 -21.54 -2.28
N CYS A 257 -14.22 -22.24 -1.41
CA CYS A 257 -14.15 -23.69 -1.26
C CYS A 257 -15.47 -24.31 -1.74
N LEU A 258 -15.40 -25.10 -2.82
CA LEU A 258 -16.53 -25.81 -3.42
C LEU A 258 -16.43 -27.28 -3.07
N PHE A 259 -17.35 -27.77 -2.22
CA PHE A 259 -17.35 -29.17 -1.80
C PHE A 259 -18.32 -29.98 -2.65
N THR A 260 -17.80 -31.00 -3.33
CA THR A 260 -18.65 -31.96 -4.05
C THR A 260 -19.00 -33.13 -3.12
N LYS A 261 -20.27 -33.52 -3.11
CA LYS A 261 -20.72 -34.82 -2.60
C LYS A 261 -21.55 -35.49 -3.68
N HIS A 262 -21.44 -36.82 -3.81
CA HIS A 262 -22.34 -37.58 -4.66
C HIS A 262 -23.80 -37.36 -4.24
N GLY A 263 -24.56 -36.59 -5.03
CA GLY A 263 -26.02 -36.49 -4.95
C GLY A 263 -26.62 -35.47 -3.98
N GLU A 264 -25.86 -34.53 -3.42
CA GLU A 264 -26.39 -33.47 -2.54
C GLU A 264 -25.92 -32.07 -2.97
N SER A 265 -26.64 -31.02 -2.52
CA SER A 265 -26.35 -29.62 -2.84
C SER A 265 -24.91 -29.25 -2.50
N ASP A 266 -24.21 -28.65 -3.46
CA ASP A 266 -22.85 -28.15 -3.31
C ASP A 266 -22.75 -27.21 -2.11
N CYS A 267 -21.88 -27.53 -1.16
CA CYS A 267 -21.55 -26.60 -0.09
C CYS A 267 -20.47 -25.64 -0.61
N VAL A 268 -20.75 -24.34 -0.52
CA VAL A 268 -19.83 -23.28 -0.93
C VAL A 268 -19.45 -22.45 0.28
N LEU A 269 -18.15 -22.31 0.53
CA LEU A 269 -17.63 -21.34 1.50
C LEU A 269 -16.93 -20.23 0.73
N ASN A 270 -17.31 -18.99 1.00
CA ASN A 270 -16.70 -17.80 0.39
C ASN A 270 -16.10 -16.92 1.49
N PHE A 271 -14.85 -16.52 1.29
CA PHE A 271 -14.12 -15.63 2.15
C PHE A 271 -13.58 -14.47 1.31
N ASP A 272 -13.61 -13.26 1.86
CA ASP A 272 -13.04 -12.07 1.22
C ASP A 272 -12.22 -11.32 2.27
N PHE A 273 -10.94 -11.12 1.98
CA PHE A 273 -9.99 -10.49 2.88
C PHE A 273 -9.31 -9.30 2.21
N PRO A 274 -9.23 -8.13 2.86
CA PRO A 274 -8.42 -7.04 2.35
C PRO A 274 -6.94 -7.45 2.32
N LEU A 275 -6.22 -6.97 1.31
CA LEU A 275 -4.78 -7.12 1.17
C LEU A 275 -4.12 -5.75 0.99
N ASP A 276 -2.96 -5.57 1.59
CA ASP A 276 -2.09 -4.43 1.32
C ASP A 276 -0.94 -4.84 0.40
N ILE A 277 -0.84 -4.23 -0.77
CA ILE A 277 0.25 -4.43 -1.72
C ILE A 277 1.15 -3.19 -1.69
N SER A 278 2.43 -3.40 -1.42
CA SER A 278 3.44 -2.37 -1.32
C SER A 278 4.63 -2.69 -2.22
N GLY A 279 5.66 -1.86 -2.17
CA GLY A 279 6.76 -1.95 -3.13
C GLY A 279 6.41 -1.36 -4.48
N PHE A 280 7.26 -1.65 -5.46
CA PHE A 280 7.08 -1.23 -6.85
C PHE A 280 7.48 -2.38 -7.77
N ILE A 281 6.72 -2.56 -8.86
CA ILE A 281 7.22 -3.25 -10.05
C ILE A 281 7.71 -2.14 -10.94
N CYS A 282 9.03 -2.00 -11.10
CA CYS A 282 9.61 -0.91 -11.87
C CYS A 282 9.04 -0.97 -13.29
N PRO A 283 8.18 -0.02 -13.75
CA PRO A 283 7.99 0.11 -15.17
C PRO A 283 9.35 0.54 -15.73
N SER A 284 9.80 -0.13 -16.78
CA SER A 284 11.04 0.23 -17.49
C SER A 284 11.20 1.75 -17.59
N PRO A 285 12.39 2.31 -17.31
CA PRO A 285 12.65 3.76 -17.28
C PRO A 285 12.30 4.50 -18.59
N SER A 286 11.97 3.78 -19.65
CA SER A 286 11.53 4.29 -20.94
C SER A 286 10.11 4.89 -20.98
N SER A 287 9.33 4.79 -19.90
CA SER A 287 7.96 5.34 -19.85
C SER A 287 7.80 6.41 -18.77
N THR A 288 8.60 7.47 -18.83
CA THR A 288 8.22 8.73 -18.17
C THR A 288 6.96 9.25 -18.87
N PRO A 289 5.79 9.35 -18.19
CA PRO A 289 4.62 9.91 -18.84
C PRO A 289 4.91 11.37 -19.21
N THR A 290 4.72 11.69 -20.49
CA THR A 290 4.83 13.04 -21.09
C THR A 290 4.01 14.10 -20.34
N VAL A 291 3.05 13.66 -19.51
CA VAL A 291 2.16 14.47 -18.67
C VAL A 291 2.91 15.23 -17.55
N LEU A 292 4.07 14.74 -17.08
CA LEU A 292 4.81 15.35 -15.97
C LEU A 292 5.37 16.75 -16.27
N SER A 293 5.50 17.13 -17.54
CA SER A 293 6.14 18.41 -17.90
C SER A 293 5.18 19.62 -17.92
N ALA A 294 3.88 19.39 -18.16
CA ALA A 294 2.91 20.47 -18.36
C ALA A 294 2.09 20.84 -17.11
N SER A 295 1.83 19.89 -16.20
CA SER A 295 0.97 20.09 -15.01
C SER A 295 1.73 20.53 -13.76
N PHE A 296 3.07 20.60 -13.80
CA PHE A 296 3.94 21.05 -12.71
C PHE A 296 4.43 22.50 -12.85
N THR A 297 3.79 23.30 -13.69
CA THR A 297 3.96 24.76 -13.68
C THR A 297 3.28 25.34 -12.44
N THR A 298 4.07 25.71 -11.44
CA THR A 298 3.66 26.64 -10.39
C THR A 298 3.68 28.04 -10.99
N ASN A 299 2.52 28.69 -11.08
CA ASN A 299 2.51 30.14 -11.22
C ASN A 299 2.96 30.69 -9.87
N ALA A 300 4.22 31.13 -9.77
CA ALA A 300 4.65 31.99 -8.69
C ALA A 300 3.90 33.32 -8.84
N SER A 301 2.69 33.40 -8.30
CA SER A 301 1.90 34.62 -8.22
C SER A 301 1.23 34.67 -6.86
N ASN A 302 1.63 35.66 -6.06
CA ASN A 302 1.07 36.03 -4.77
C ASN A 302 -0.47 35.90 -4.76
N THR A 303 -0.99 34.88 -4.09
CA THR A 303 -2.38 34.89 -3.63
C THR A 303 -2.36 34.73 -2.13
N THR A 304 -2.58 35.85 -1.45
CA THR A 304 -3.01 35.91 -0.06
C THR A 304 -4.24 35.01 0.10
N VAL A 305 -4.07 33.91 0.82
CA VAL A 305 -5.20 33.06 1.24
C VAL A 305 -5.80 33.75 2.46
N ASP A 306 -7.00 34.29 2.30
CA ASP A 306 -7.85 34.67 3.41
C ASP A 306 -8.27 33.39 4.16
N ASP A 307 -7.80 33.26 5.39
CA ASP A 307 -8.28 32.30 6.36
C ASP A 307 -9.75 32.61 6.70
N LYS A 308 -10.65 31.69 6.33
CA LYS A 308 -11.94 31.59 7.02
C LYS A 308 -12.32 30.12 7.20
N PRO A 309 -12.45 29.64 8.45
CA PRO A 309 -12.86 28.27 8.73
C PRO A 309 -14.38 28.17 8.57
N SER A 310 -14.85 27.49 7.52
CA SER A 310 -16.27 27.12 7.43
C SER A 310 -16.51 25.77 8.09
N SER A 311 -16.92 25.85 9.35
CA SER A 311 -17.93 25.04 10.04
C SER A 311 -18.19 23.61 9.55
N VAL A 312 -17.96 22.68 10.48
CA VAL A 312 -18.51 21.32 10.55
C VAL A 312 -19.99 21.29 10.19
N SER A 313 -20.35 20.58 9.13
CA SER A 313 -21.71 20.10 8.90
C SER A 313 -21.71 18.57 9.08
N SER A 314 -22.34 18.15 10.17
CA SER A 314 -22.70 16.78 10.48
C SER A 314 -23.62 16.22 9.38
N ILE A 315 -23.11 15.27 8.60
CA ILE A 315 -23.93 14.48 7.69
C ILE A 315 -24.35 13.21 8.43
N SER A 316 -25.66 13.12 8.64
CA SER A 316 -26.38 11.96 9.15
C SER A 316 -26.10 10.73 8.29
N SER A 317 -25.59 9.68 8.94
CA SER A 317 -25.44 8.34 8.39
C SER A 317 -26.81 7.69 8.17
N SER A 318 -27.29 7.67 6.93
CA SER A 318 -28.36 6.76 6.49
C SER A 318 -27.73 5.47 5.97
N ASN A 319 -27.34 4.57 6.88
CA ASN A 319 -27.07 3.18 6.52
C ASN A 319 -28.40 2.42 6.57
N SER A 320 -29.02 2.22 5.39
CA SER A 320 -29.96 1.12 5.20
C SER A 320 -29.15 -0.18 5.24
N ILE A 321 -29.19 -0.81 6.41
CA ILE A 321 -28.68 -2.14 6.66
C ILE A 321 -29.61 -3.13 5.96
N THR A 322 -29.14 -3.75 4.88
CA THR A 322 -29.70 -5.02 4.41
C THR A 322 -28.78 -6.12 4.95
N THR A 323 -29.05 -6.56 6.17
CA THR A 323 -28.42 -7.73 6.79
C THR A 323 -29.01 -8.99 6.15
N SER A 324 -28.19 -9.75 5.41
CA SER A 324 -28.34 -11.21 5.37
C SER A 324 -27.43 -11.79 6.45
N SER A 325 -28.00 -12.57 7.34
CA SER A 325 -27.45 -12.94 8.64
C SER A 325 -26.46 -14.12 8.62
N ASP A 326 -25.63 -14.15 9.68
CA ASP A 326 -25.07 -15.32 10.36
C ASP A 326 -23.76 -15.97 9.87
N ILE A 327 -22.67 -15.21 9.95
CA ILE A 327 -21.33 -15.76 10.25
C ILE A 327 -20.91 -15.18 11.61
N GLN A 328 -20.81 -16.04 12.64
CA GLN A 328 -20.28 -15.64 13.94
C GLN A 328 -18.78 -15.96 13.97
N PRO A 329 -17.89 -14.95 13.89
CA PRO A 329 -16.48 -15.15 14.21
C PRO A 329 -16.35 -15.40 15.71
N CYS A 330 -15.53 -16.38 16.09
CA CYS A 330 -15.10 -16.54 17.48
C CYS A 330 -13.68 -15.99 17.58
N GLN A 331 -13.53 -14.77 18.09
CA GLN A 331 -12.21 -14.27 18.49
C GLN A 331 -11.93 -14.80 19.90
N MET A 332 -10.88 -15.62 20.04
CA MET A 332 -10.27 -15.86 21.34
C MET A 332 -8.83 -15.35 21.31
N GLN A 333 -8.55 -14.39 22.19
CA GLN A 333 -7.20 -14.11 22.66
C GLN A 333 -6.65 -15.39 23.31
N LYS A 334 -5.40 -15.75 22.97
CA LYS A 334 -4.62 -16.74 23.71
C LYS A 334 -4.50 -16.28 25.16
N GLN A 335 -5.02 -17.09 26.08
CA GLN A 335 -4.65 -17.03 27.49
C GLN A 335 -4.27 -18.45 27.90
N GLU A 336 -3.02 -18.61 28.35
CA GLU A 336 -2.49 -19.87 28.85
C GLU A 336 -3.30 -20.33 30.07
N GLN A 337 -3.70 -21.59 30.06
CA GLN A 337 -4.43 -22.25 31.13
C GLN A 337 -3.45 -22.67 32.24
N GLN A 338 -3.72 -22.23 33.47
CA GLN A 338 -3.56 -23.09 34.65
C GLN A 338 -4.94 -23.32 35.27
N THR A 339 -5.19 -24.58 35.61
CA THR A 339 -6.44 -25.19 36.05
C THR A 339 -6.73 -24.87 37.52
N GLU A 340 -7.97 -24.53 37.88
CA GLU A 340 -8.81 -25.31 38.81
C GLU A 340 -10.23 -24.75 39.00
N THR A 341 -11.12 -25.64 39.38
CA THR A 341 -12.59 -25.65 39.29
C THR A 341 -13.32 -24.91 40.41
N THR A 342 -14.36 -24.13 40.09
CA THR A 342 -15.78 -24.27 40.54
C THR A 342 -16.61 -22.99 40.23
N LYS A 343 -17.88 -23.16 39.82
CA LYS A 343 -18.89 -22.11 39.49
C LYS A 343 -19.80 -21.83 40.71
N PRO A 344 -20.75 -20.86 40.66
CA PRO A 344 -20.69 -19.48 40.14
C PRO A 344 -21.35 -18.45 41.12
N ASN A 345 -21.16 -17.14 40.94
CA ASN A 345 -22.24 -16.15 41.08
C ASN A 345 -21.86 -14.72 40.61
N PHE A 346 -22.90 -14.01 40.17
CA PHE A 346 -23.00 -12.68 39.54
C PHE A 346 -22.18 -11.51 40.12
N THR A 347 -21.70 -10.57 39.28
CA THR A 347 -22.35 -9.26 38.95
C THR A 347 -21.32 -8.28 38.29
N LEU A 348 -21.78 -7.48 37.33
CA LEU A 348 -21.11 -6.36 36.65
C LEU A 348 -20.55 -5.27 37.60
N LYS A 349 -19.34 -4.75 37.30
CA LYS A 349 -19.04 -3.29 37.20
C LYS A 349 -17.61 -3.02 36.65
N SER A 350 -17.59 -2.13 35.65
CA SER A 350 -16.52 -1.21 35.20
C SER A 350 -15.30 -0.99 36.10
N ILE A 351 -14.09 -0.86 35.51
CA ILE A 351 -13.19 0.33 35.63
C ILE A 351 -11.94 0.16 34.73
N PHE A 352 -11.55 1.27 34.09
CA PHE A 352 -10.26 1.54 33.42
C PHE A 352 -9.05 1.34 34.34
N ALA A 353 -7.95 0.74 33.84
CA ALA A 353 -6.59 1.17 34.20
C ALA A 353 -5.54 0.54 33.28
N ALA A 354 -4.54 1.37 32.98
CA ALA A 354 -3.34 1.10 32.18
C ALA A 354 -2.45 -0.01 32.74
N ILE A 355 -1.67 -0.68 31.87
CA ILE A 355 -0.47 -1.45 32.25
C ILE A 355 0.65 -1.19 31.21
N PRO A 356 1.94 -1.09 31.64
CA PRO A 356 3.00 -0.39 30.93
C PRO A 356 4.00 -1.31 30.21
N PHE A 357 4.96 -0.64 29.55
CA PHE A 357 6.26 -1.10 29.07
C PHE A 357 6.90 -2.27 29.84
N PHE A 358 7.49 -3.23 29.10
CA PHE A 358 8.78 -3.82 29.45
C PHE A 358 9.64 -4.08 28.21
N LYS A 359 10.90 -3.63 28.31
CA LYS A 359 12.06 -4.05 27.51
C LYS A 359 12.44 -5.49 27.87
N PHE A 360 12.83 -6.29 26.89
CA PHE A 360 14.15 -6.94 26.84
C PHE A 360 14.60 -7.02 25.38
#